data_AF-A0A0F9NRY3-F1
#
_entry.id   AF-A0A0F9NRY3-F1
#
_cell.length_a   1.000
_cell.length_b   1.000
_cell.length_c   1.000
_cell.angle_alpha   90.00
_cell.angle_beta   90.00
_cell.angle_gamma   90.00
#
_symmetry.space_group_name_H-M   'P 1'
#
loop_
_entity.id
_entity.type
_entity.pdbx_description
1 polymer ?
#
loop_
_entity_poly.entity_id
_entity_poly.type
_entity_poly.pdbx_seq_one_letter_code
_entity_poly.pdbx_strand_id
1 'polypeptide(L)'
;MGRVNHHVKYTDAEAQSVADTQIGTHAGLPTVHQDAPALIATHKALANDHHVQTSLVAQVGKECLVANYQVNPATGTAGLAPEAINDNNTGTESRLQSIGEYCEVLFEAVMSIKRYRIYGASTCNGTGRYKIQYWDLVNEVWADWVTGIVQRTTNDWTGLVTVSKVVTDKIRLVCTTVDTASGAGNRCYELEVIF
;
A
#
# COMPACT_ATOMS: atom_id res chain seq x y z
N MET A 1 -37.66 -19.00 -89.64
CA MET A 1 -36.91 -18.23 -88.63
C MET A 1 -37.38 -18.68 -87.26
N GLY A 2 -36.63 -19.59 -86.62
CA GLY A 2 -36.99 -20.16 -85.31
C GLY A 2 -36.59 -19.21 -84.19
N ARG A 3 -37.55 -18.84 -83.34
CA ARG A 3 -37.36 -17.99 -82.17
C ARG A 3 -36.68 -18.81 -81.08
N VAL A 4 -35.46 -18.44 -80.70
CA VAL A 4 -34.70 -19.11 -79.64
C VAL A 4 -35.32 -18.73 -78.30
N ASN A 5 -35.86 -19.70 -77.57
CA ASN A 5 -36.33 -19.50 -76.20
C ASN A 5 -35.12 -19.18 -75.32
N HIS A 6 -35.03 -17.94 -74.86
CA HIS A 6 -34.05 -17.55 -73.85
C HIS A 6 -34.41 -18.30 -72.56
N HIS A 7 -33.52 -19.17 -72.10
CA HIS A 7 -33.66 -19.92 -70.85
C HIS A 7 -33.82 -18.93 -69.68
N VAL A 8 -35.06 -18.67 -69.27
CA VAL A 8 -35.30 -18.01 -67.98
C VAL A 8 -35.12 -19.10 -66.92
N LYS A 9 -34.04 -19.04 -66.15
CA LYS A 9 -33.67 -20.06 -65.16
C LYS A 9 -34.67 -20.19 -64.01
N TYR A 10 -35.55 -19.21 -63.81
CA TYR A 10 -36.56 -19.16 -62.75
C TYR A 10 -37.80 -18.39 -63.23
N THR A 11 -38.98 -18.85 -62.87
CA THR A 11 -40.22 -18.08 -62.94
C THR A 11 -40.24 -16.99 -61.87
N ASP A 12 -41.06 -15.93 -62.06
CA ASP A 12 -41.18 -14.84 -61.07
C ASP A 12 -41.59 -15.34 -59.68
N ALA A 13 -42.40 -16.40 -59.62
CA ALA A 13 -42.81 -17.04 -58.37
C ALA A 13 -41.63 -17.73 -57.65
N GLU A 14 -40.75 -18.39 -58.40
CA GLU A 14 -39.55 -19.04 -57.85
C GLU A 14 -38.54 -17.99 -57.35
N ALA A 15 -38.39 -16.88 -58.09
CA ALA A 15 -37.55 -15.77 -57.66
C ALA A 15 -38.07 -15.13 -56.36
N GLN A 16 -39.39 -14.93 -56.25
CA GLN A 16 -40.01 -14.37 -55.05
C GLN A 16 -39.85 -15.32 -53.84
N SER A 17 -40.05 -16.62 -54.04
CA SER A 17 -39.89 -17.61 -52.96
C SER A 17 -38.45 -17.66 -52.41
N VAL A 18 -37.45 -17.55 -53.29
CA VAL A 18 -36.04 -17.47 -52.88
C VAL A 18 -35.76 -16.18 -52.10
N ALA A 19 -36.31 -15.05 -52.55
CA ALA A 19 -36.16 -13.77 -51.87
C ALA A 19 -36.80 -13.79 -50.47
N ASP A 20 -38.03 -14.29 -50.34
CA ASP A 20 -38.74 -14.39 -49.06
C ASP A 20 -37.99 -15.30 -48.06
N THR A 21 -37.40 -16.39 -48.55
CA THR A 21 -36.59 -17.31 -47.75
C THR A 21 -35.31 -16.63 -47.24
N GLN A 22 -34.63 -15.85 -48.09
CA GLN A 22 -33.43 -15.10 -47.70
C GLN A 22 -33.77 -13.98 -46.70
N ILE A 23 -34.88 -13.26 -46.91
CA ILE A 23 -35.35 -12.22 -45.99
C ILE A 23 -35.68 -12.81 -44.62
N GLY A 24 -36.39 -13.94 -44.58
CA GLY A 24 -36.69 -14.65 -43.33
C GLY A 24 -35.43 -15.12 -42.59
N THR A 25 -34.43 -15.61 -43.33
CA THR A 25 -33.13 -16.03 -42.76
C THR A 25 -32.38 -14.83 -42.19
N HIS A 26 -32.31 -13.71 -42.91
CA HIS A 26 -31.65 -12.49 -42.45
C HIS A 26 -32.35 -11.84 -41.26
N ALA A 27 -33.68 -11.91 -41.20
CA ALA A 27 -34.47 -11.38 -40.09
C ALA A 27 -34.30 -12.20 -38.79
N GLY A 28 -33.97 -13.50 -38.90
CA GLY A 28 -33.72 -14.39 -37.76
C GLY A 28 -32.28 -14.37 -37.24
N LEU A 29 -31.35 -13.73 -37.95
CA LEU A 29 -29.98 -13.56 -37.45
C LEU A 29 -29.95 -12.46 -36.39
N PRO A 30 -29.29 -12.67 -35.24
CA PRO A 30 -29.00 -11.60 -34.31
C PRO A 30 -28.24 -10.52 -35.08
N THR A 31 -28.90 -9.39 -35.35
CA THR A 31 -28.19 -8.27 -35.97
C THR A 31 -27.06 -7.91 -35.01
N VAL A 32 -25.84 -7.86 -35.53
CA VAL A 32 -24.57 -7.68 -34.78
C VAL A 32 -24.50 -6.42 -33.89
N HIS A 33 -25.60 -5.67 -33.77
CA HIS A 33 -25.73 -4.43 -33.01
C HIS A 33 -26.88 -4.41 -31.99
N GLN A 34 -27.75 -5.42 -31.88
CA GLN A 34 -28.82 -5.43 -30.86
C GLN A 34 -28.29 -5.63 -29.44
N ASP A 35 -27.19 -6.37 -29.27
CA ASP A 35 -26.54 -6.58 -27.98
C ASP A 35 -25.48 -5.52 -27.64
N ALA A 36 -25.25 -4.55 -28.53
CA ALA A 36 -24.26 -3.50 -28.32
C ALA A 36 -24.48 -2.72 -27.02
N PRO A 37 -25.72 -2.35 -26.61
CA PRO A 37 -25.94 -1.66 -25.34
C PRO A 37 -25.52 -2.49 -24.11
N ALA A 38 -25.80 -3.80 -24.11
CA ALA A 38 -25.46 -4.70 -23.01
C ALA A 38 -23.95 -4.98 -22.93
N LEU A 39 -23.29 -5.13 -24.09
CA LEU A 39 -21.84 -5.25 -24.19
C LEU A 39 -21.13 -3.96 -23.76
N ILE A 40 -21.66 -2.79 -24.14
CA ILE A 40 -21.14 -1.47 -23.72
C ILE A 40 -21.30 -1.28 -22.21
N ALA A 41 -22.45 -1.67 -21.63
CA ALA A 41 -22.67 -1.60 -20.19
C ALA A 41 -21.68 -2.50 -19.41
N THR A 42 -21.48 -3.72 -19.89
CA THR A 42 -20.52 -4.67 -19.31
C THR A 42 -19.08 -4.14 -19.39
N HIS A 43 -18.66 -3.63 -20.55
CA HIS A 43 -17.31 -3.05 -20.69
C HIS A 43 -17.13 -1.78 -19.86
N LYS A 44 -18.15 -0.94 -19.70
CA LYS A 44 -18.09 0.25 -18.84
C LYS A 44 -17.95 -0.11 -17.36
N ALA A 45 -18.64 -1.15 -16.90
CA ALA A 45 -18.50 -1.66 -15.54
C ALA A 45 -17.10 -2.22 -15.29
N LEU A 46 -16.58 -3.06 -16.19
CA LEU A 46 -15.23 -3.61 -16.11
C LEU A 46 -14.14 -2.54 -16.19
N ALA A 47 -14.32 -1.50 -17.00
CA ALA A 47 -13.38 -0.39 -17.09
C ALA A 47 -13.29 0.42 -15.78
N ASN A 48 -14.41 0.58 -15.06
CA ASN A 48 -14.42 1.24 -13.76
C ASN A 48 -13.70 0.39 -12.69
N ASP A 49 -13.91 -0.92 -12.69
CA ASP A 49 -13.21 -1.83 -11.77
C ASP A 49 -11.69 -1.86 -12.06
N HIS A 50 -11.29 -1.83 -13.33
CA HIS A 50 -9.88 -1.86 -13.72
C HIS A 50 -9.14 -0.54 -13.43
N HIS A 51 -9.83 0.60 -13.50
CA HIS A 51 -9.26 1.90 -13.14
C HIS A 51 -9.08 2.06 -11.63
N VAL A 52 -9.93 1.41 -10.83
CA VAL A 52 -9.82 1.44 -9.36
C VAL A 52 -8.76 0.45 -8.86
N GLN A 53 -8.57 -0.69 -9.53
CA GLN A 53 -7.56 -1.68 -9.11
C GLN A 53 -6.12 -1.30 -9.46
N THR A 54 -5.89 -0.50 -10.51
CA THR A 54 -4.52 -0.11 -10.89
C THR A 54 -3.94 1.04 -10.04
N SER A 55 -4.77 1.79 -9.31
CA SER A 55 -4.29 2.84 -8.40
C SER A 55 -3.92 2.37 -6.98
N LEU A 56 -4.28 1.15 -6.60
CA LEU A 56 -4.05 0.62 -5.24
C LEU A 56 -2.85 -0.32 -5.10
N VAL A 57 -2.29 -0.83 -6.20
CA VAL A 57 -1.28 -1.92 -6.15
C VAL A 57 0.17 -1.43 -6.26
N ALA A 58 0.44 -0.14 -6.44
CA ALA A 58 1.78 0.42 -6.31
C ALA A 58 1.72 1.91 -5.96
N GLN A 59 1.33 2.25 -4.74
CA GLN A 59 1.65 3.57 -4.23
C GLN A 59 3.18 3.65 -4.15
N VAL A 60 3.82 4.31 -5.11
CA VAL A 60 5.26 4.53 -5.10
C VAL A 60 5.51 5.67 -4.12
N GLY A 61 5.61 5.34 -2.83
CA GLY A 61 6.01 6.33 -1.83
C GLY A 61 7.38 6.91 -2.18
N LYS A 62 7.57 8.20 -1.90
CA LYS A 62 8.87 8.87 -2.07
C LYS A 62 9.92 8.18 -1.19
N GLU A 63 11.15 8.00 -1.65
CA GLU A 63 12.22 7.46 -0.81
C GLU A 63 12.38 8.31 0.45
N CYS A 64 12.27 7.69 1.63
CA CYS A 64 12.41 8.38 2.90
C CYS A 64 13.88 8.72 3.16
N LEU A 65 14.19 10.00 3.35
CA LEU A 65 15.46 10.48 3.87
C LEU A 65 15.34 10.80 5.36
N VAL A 66 16.47 10.92 6.07
CA VAL A 66 16.50 11.35 7.48
C VAL A 66 15.72 12.66 7.67
N ALA A 67 15.93 13.62 6.77
CA ALA A 67 15.22 14.90 6.79
C ALA A 67 13.70 14.74 6.66
N ASN A 68 13.19 13.70 5.97
CA ASN A 68 11.75 13.45 5.88
C ASN A 68 11.18 12.89 7.18
N TYR A 69 11.96 12.06 7.89
CA TYR A 69 11.57 11.50 9.19
C TYR A 69 11.61 12.53 10.31
N GLN A 70 12.48 13.53 10.21
CA GLN A 70 12.66 14.57 11.24
C GLN A 70 11.81 15.83 11.00
N VAL A 71 10.94 15.88 9.98
CA VAL A 71 10.13 17.08 9.70
C VAL A 71 9.14 17.36 10.83
N ASN A 72 8.37 16.34 11.22
CA ASN A 72 7.35 16.46 12.26
C ASN A 72 7.85 15.79 13.54
N PRO A 73 7.84 16.48 14.69
CA PRO A 73 8.19 15.86 15.96
C PRO A 73 7.30 14.65 16.24
N ALA A 74 7.91 13.59 16.76
CA ALA A 74 7.15 12.42 17.17
C ALA A 74 6.16 12.78 18.30
N THR A 75 5.01 12.12 18.28
CA THR A 75 3.98 12.22 19.32
C THR A 75 3.73 10.83 19.91
N GLY A 76 2.85 10.68 20.88
CA GLY A 76 2.43 9.36 21.35
C GLY A 76 2.24 9.30 22.86
N THR A 77 2.38 8.10 23.41
CA THR A 77 2.05 7.79 24.81
C THR A 77 3.27 7.47 25.66
N ALA A 78 4.48 7.62 25.12
CA ALA A 78 5.71 7.47 25.91
C ALA A 78 5.64 8.34 27.18
N GLY A 79 6.02 7.76 28.31
CA GLY A 79 6.06 8.45 29.61
C GLY A 79 6.97 9.69 29.65
N LEU A 80 7.88 9.85 28.68
CA LEU A 80 8.71 11.04 28.52
C LEU A 80 9.02 11.32 27.04
N ALA A 81 8.84 12.60 26.65
CA ALA A 81 9.34 13.22 25.41
C ALA A 81 9.31 12.29 24.18
N PRO A 82 8.11 11.91 23.67
CA PRO A 82 8.03 11.10 22.46
C PRO A 82 8.83 11.72 21.29
N GLU A 83 8.83 13.04 21.17
CA GLU A 83 9.54 13.80 20.14
C GLU A 83 11.06 13.56 20.09
N ALA A 84 11.66 13.14 21.21
CA ALA A 84 13.09 12.90 21.29
C ALA A 84 13.56 11.72 20.42
N ILE A 85 12.66 10.90 19.86
CA ILE A 85 13.09 9.83 18.94
C ILE A 85 13.47 10.35 17.56
N ASN A 86 13.14 11.58 17.20
CA ASN A 86 13.38 12.11 15.85
C ASN A 86 13.72 13.61 15.85
N ASP A 87 14.31 14.12 16.94
CA ASP A 87 14.67 15.53 17.09
C ASP A 87 16.09 15.85 16.60
N ASN A 88 16.79 14.85 16.03
CA ASN A 88 18.18 14.94 15.57
C ASN A 88 19.17 15.24 16.71
N ASN A 89 18.86 14.82 17.94
CA ASN A 89 19.67 15.09 19.12
C ASN A 89 19.86 13.85 19.98
N THR A 90 21.03 13.23 19.89
CA THR A 90 21.39 12.06 20.71
C THR A 90 21.68 12.37 22.18
N GLY A 91 21.38 13.58 22.65
CA GLY A 91 21.45 14.00 24.05
C GLY A 91 20.11 14.01 24.79
N THR A 92 18.99 13.90 24.07
CA THR A 92 17.62 13.82 24.62
C THR A 92 17.10 12.39 24.52
N GLU A 93 16.26 11.96 25.47
CA GLU A 93 15.73 10.58 25.48
C GLU A 93 14.20 10.58 25.51
N SER A 94 13.62 9.70 24.71
CA SER A 94 12.26 9.23 24.94
C SER A 94 12.28 8.04 25.89
N ARG A 95 11.29 7.98 26.79
CA ARG A 95 11.15 6.88 27.76
C ARG A 95 9.79 6.21 27.66
N LEU A 96 9.79 4.92 27.32
CA LEU A 96 8.61 4.07 27.23
C LEU A 96 8.55 3.14 28.46
N GLN A 97 7.69 3.44 29.41
CA GLN A 97 7.69 2.83 30.75
C GLN A 97 6.74 1.63 30.88
N SER A 98 5.83 1.48 29.92
CA SER A 98 4.84 0.41 29.90
C SER A 98 4.80 -0.29 28.55
N ILE A 99 4.40 -1.57 28.55
CA ILE A 99 4.12 -2.32 27.31
C ILE A 99 2.99 -1.62 26.55
N GLY A 100 3.18 -1.40 25.26
CA GLY A 100 2.22 -0.75 24.38
C GLY A 100 2.34 0.78 24.32
N GLU A 101 3.17 1.41 25.15
CA GLU A 101 3.57 2.81 24.93
C GLU A 101 4.31 2.93 23.59
N TYR A 102 4.15 4.09 22.96
CA TYR A 102 4.72 4.32 21.64
C TYR A 102 5.11 5.78 21.39
N CYS A 103 6.01 5.93 20.42
CA CYS A 103 6.39 7.20 19.80
C CYS A 103 6.11 7.09 18.29
N GLU A 104 5.29 7.98 17.75
CA GLU A 104 4.75 7.96 16.39
C GLU A 104 5.19 9.21 15.62
N VAL A 105 5.66 8.99 14.39
CA VAL A 105 6.03 10.05 13.45
C VAL A 105 5.07 10.01 12.27
N LEU A 106 4.45 11.15 12.01
CA LEU A 106 3.64 11.41 10.82
C LEU A 106 4.52 12.04 9.74
N PHE A 107 4.58 11.43 8.57
CA PHE A 107 5.24 12.00 7.40
C PHE A 107 4.33 13.01 6.71
N GLU A 108 4.92 14.02 6.05
CA GLU A 108 4.15 14.99 5.23
C GLU A 108 3.66 14.39 3.89
N ALA A 109 4.14 13.19 3.54
CA ALA A 109 3.77 12.48 2.33
C ALA A 109 3.92 10.97 2.54
N VAL A 110 3.36 10.18 1.63
CA VAL A 110 3.56 8.73 1.60
C VAL A 110 5.03 8.42 1.26
N MET A 111 5.70 7.70 2.15
CA MET A 111 7.12 7.38 2.07
C MET A 111 7.36 5.89 1.81
N SER A 112 8.40 5.59 1.05
CA SER A 112 9.01 4.26 0.93
C SER A 112 10.17 4.14 1.92
N ILE A 113 10.19 3.09 2.74
CA ILE A 113 11.17 2.86 3.80
C ILE A 113 11.65 1.41 3.72
N LYS A 114 12.96 1.14 3.88
CA LYS A 114 13.52 -0.23 3.89
C LYS A 114 14.69 -0.41 4.87
N ARG A 115 15.07 0.63 5.62
CA ARG A 115 16.19 0.61 6.57
C ARG A 115 15.86 1.35 7.86
N TYR A 116 16.48 0.93 8.95
CA TYR A 116 16.41 1.64 10.23
C TYR A 116 17.72 1.55 11.03
N ARG A 117 17.91 2.45 11.99
CA ARG A 117 18.90 2.34 13.07
C ARG A 117 18.41 3.04 14.33
N ILE A 118 18.93 2.65 15.49
CA ILE A 118 18.54 3.22 16.79
C ILE A 118 19.79 3.67 17.54
N TYR A 119 19.71 4.84 18.18
CA TYR A 119 20.68 5.27 19.18
C TYR A 119 20.23 4.85 20.58
N GLY A 120 21.16 4.20 21.28
CA GLY A 120 20.92 3.55 22.56
C GLY A 120 21.17 4.39 23.80
N ALA A 121 20.99 3.74 24.96
CA ALA A 121 21.27 4.32 26.27
C ALA A 121 22.19 3.38 27.07
N SER A 122 23.27 3.91 27.65
CA SER A 122 24.23 3.13 28.45
C SER A 122 23.71 2.73 29.83
N THR A 123 22.62 3.34 30.29
CA THR A 123 22.01 3.09 31.60
C THR A 123 21.04 1.90 31.60
N CYS A 124 20.89 1.22 30.48
CA CYS A 124 19.93 0.13 30.30
C CYS A 124 20.61 -1.23 30.39
N ASN A 125 19.87 -2.27 30.78
CA ASN A 125 20.43 -3.62 30.95
C ASN A 125 20.16 -4.57 29.77
N GLY A 126 19.39 -4.12 28.77
CA GLY A 126 19.17 -4.85 27.52
C GLY A 126 18.04 -5.88 27.62
N THR A 127 17.24 -5.87 28.67
CA THR A 127 16.03 -6.70 28.75
C THR A 127 14.85 -6.06 28.02
N GLY A 128 14.90 -4.75 27.77
CA GLY A 128 13.89 -4.03 27.00
C GLY A 128 13.77 -4.52 25.56
N ARG A 129 12.55 -4.51 25.01
CA ARG A 129 12.26 -4.84 23.61
C ARG A 129 11.34 -3.81 22.97
N TYR A 130 11.59 -3.58 21.70
CA TYR A 130 10.73 -2.76 20.83
C TYR A 130 10.20 -3.56 19.65
N LYS A 131 9.21 -2.97 19.00
CA LYS A 131 8.90 -3.19 17.59
C LYS A 131 8.71 -1.85 16.89
N ILE A 132 8.94 -1.83 15.58
CA ILE A 132 8.56 -0.72 14.71
C ILE A 132 7.32 -1.17 13.93
N GLN A 133 6.28 -0.35 13.96
CA GLN A 133 5.05 -0.57 13.21
C GLN A 133 4.88 0.52 12.16
N TYR A 134 4.31 0.17 11.01
CA TYR A 134 3.90 1.10 9.98
C TYR A 134 2.38 1.10 9.87
N TRP A 135 1.81 2.20 9.38
CA TRP A 135 0.40 2.23 9.02
C TRP A 135 0.22 1.58 7.66
N ASP A 136 -0.47 0.45 7.63
CA ASP A 136 -0.89 -0.20 6.39
C ASP A 136 -1.99 0.64 5.76
N LEU A 137 -1.64 1.33 4.68
CA LEU A 137 -2.53 2.25 3.96
C LEU A 137 -3.70 1.53 3.28
N VAL A 138 -3.58 0.22 3.01
CA VAL A 138 -4.64 -0.56 2.35
C VAL A 138 -5.67 -1.04 3.38
N ASN A 139 -5.18 -1.56 4.50
CA ASN A 139 -6.04 -2.16 5.52
C ASN A 139 -6.41 -1.19 6.65
N GLU A 140 -5.83 0.00 6.67
CA GLU A 140 -6.02 1.04 7.70
C GLU A 140 -5.76 0.50 9.12
N VAL A 141 -4.67 -0.25 9.27
CA VAL A 141 -4.25 -0.84 10.55
C VAL A 141 -2.76 -0.66 10.78
N TRP A 142 -2.36 -0.71 12.05
CA TRP A 142 -0.95 -0.81 12.41
C TRP A 142 -0.45 -2.22 12.17
N ALA A 143 0.53 -2.37 11.27
CA ALA A 143 1.20 -3.62 10.99
C ALA A 143 2.62 -3.61 11.55
N ASP A 144 3.08 -4.76 12.04
CA ASP A 144 4.45 -4.93 12.52
C ASP A 144 5.42 -4.95 11.33
N TRP A 145 6.40 -4.04 11.32
CA TRP A 145 7.46 -4.02 10.31
C TRP A 145 8.70 -4.77 10.78
N VAL A 146 9.16 -4.44 11.98
CA VAL A 146 10.32 -5.06 12.63
C VAL A 146 9.95 -5.37 14.07
N THR A 147 10.23 -6.58 14.54
CA THR A 147 9.91 -7.02 15.91
C THR A 147 11.16 -7.48 16.64
N GLY A 148 11.08 -7.53 17.98
CA GLY A 148 12.15 -8.09 18.81
C GLY A 148 13.43 -7.24 18.87
N ILE A 149 13.34 -5.95 18.56
CA ILE A 149 14.50 -5.05 18.60
C ILE A 149 14.94 -4.91 20.06
N VAL A 150 16.19 -5.28 20.34
CA VAL A 150 16.75 -5.26 21.69
C VAL A 150 17.13 -3.83 22.06
N GLN A 151 16.76 -3.42 23.27
CA GLN A 151 17.26 -2.19 23.86
C GLN A 151 18.78 -2.20 23.94
N ARG A 152 19.40 -1.15 23.40
CA ARG A 152 20.84 -0.99 23.47
C ARG A 152 21.28 -0.64 24.89
N THR A 153 22.48 -1.09 25.24
CA THR A 153 23.14 -0.88 26.53
C THR A 153 24.34 0.05 26.43
N THR A 154 24.45 0.80 25.33
CA THR A 154 25.53 1.76 25.03
C THR A 154 24.96 3.02 24.37
N ASN A 155 25.61 4.16 24.60
CA ASN A 155 25.31 5.44 23.93
C ASN A 155 25.97 5.44 22.56
N ASP A 156 25.41 4.69 21.61
CA ASP A 156 25.90 4.61 20.25
C ASP A 156 24.77 4.14 19.31
N TRP A 157 24.95 4.41 18.02
CA TRP A 157 24.10 3.93 16.95
C TRP A 157 24.23 2.41 16.76
N THR A 158 23.12 1.75 16.40
CA THR A 158 23.22 0.48 15.67
C THR A 158 23.86 0.73 14.30
N GLY A 159 24.39 -0.33 13.69
CA GLY A 159 24.52 -0.34 12.23
C GLY A 159 23.15 -0.11 11.56
N LEU A 160 23.17 0.38 10.34
CA LEU A 160 21.97 0.56 9.55
C LEU A 160 21.45 -0.80 9.07
N VAL A 161 20.30 -1.23 9.60
CA VAL A 161 19.70 -2.54 9.31
C VAL A 161 18.80 -2.43 8.10
N THR A 162 18.96 -3.35 7.13
CA THR A 162 18.08 -3.44 5.95
C THR A 162 17.03 -4.53 6.15
N VAL A 163 15.78 -4.20 5.85
CA VAL A 163 14.61 -5.07 6.00
C VAL A 163 13.72 -4.98 4.75
N SER A 164 12.56 -5.64 4.77
CA SER A 164 11.59 -5.53 3.68
C SER A 164 11.12 -4.08 3.50
N LYS A 165 10.94 -3.66 2.24
CA LYS A 165 10.38 -2.34 1.95
C LYS A 165 8.92 -2.27 2.42
N VAL A 166 8.55 -1.17 3.05
CA VAL A 166 7.16 -0.77 3.32
C VAL A 166 6.87 0.60 2.73
N VAL A 167 5.60 0.89 2.48
CA VAL A 167 5.10 2.19 2.02
C VAL A 167 4.05 2.66 3.03
N THR A 168 4.23 3.85 3.60
CA THR A 168 3.38 4.35 4.68
C THR A 168 3.44 5.87 4.79
N ASP A 169 2.46 6.49 5.42
CA ASP A 169 2.45 7.91 5.80
C ASP A 169 2.75 8.14 7.29
N LYS A 170 2.86 7.08 8.09
CA LYS A 170 3.28 7.18 9.49
C LYS A 170 3.89 5.89 10.02
N ILE A 171 4.76 6.05 11.00
CA ILE A 171 5.47 4.94 11.63
C ILE A 171 5.52 5.15 13.14
N ARG A 172 5.61 4.08 13.92
CA ARG A 172 5.78 4.19 15.37
C ARG A 172 6.70 3.14 15.95
N LEU A 173 7.50 3.54 16.93
CA LEU A 173 8.26 2.66 17.80
C LEU A 173 7.38 2.30 19.00
N VAL A 174 7.25 1.01 19.32
CA VAL A 174 6.37 0.52 20.39
C VAL A 174 7.16 -0.33 21.37
N CYS A 175 6.95 -0.11 22.67
CA CYS A 175 7.50 -0.95 23.72
C CYS A 175 6.77 -2.30 23.78
N THR A 176 7.51 -3.41 23.65
CA THR A 176 6.96 -4.78 23.75
C THR A 176 7.43 -5.50 25.01
N THR A 177 8.51 -5.05 25.62
CA THR A 177 9.00 -5.51 26.92
C THR A 177 9.73 -4.35 27.57
N VAL A 178 9.44 -4.08 28.84
CA VAL A 178 10.05 -2.99 29.60
C VAL A 178 11.43 -3.42 30.13
N ASP A 179 12.43 -2.57 29.95
CA ASP A 179 13.77 -2.75 30.50
C ASP A 179 13.73 -2.71 32.03
N THR A 180 14.43 -3.67 32.65
CA THR A 180 14.36 -3.92 34.10
C THR A 180 15.45 -3.22 34.90
N ALA A 181 16.27 -2.38 34.26
CA ALA A 181 17.31 -1.61 34.94
C ALA A 181 16.72 -0.59 35.94
N SER A 182 17.56 -0.13 36.89
CA SER A 182 17.18 0.92 37.85
C SER A 182 16.82 2.22 37.11
N GLY A 183 15.66 2.81 37.43
CA GLY A 183 15.08 3.91 36.65
C GLY A 183 14.31 3.41 35.41
N ALA A 184 13.50 2.37 35.63
CA ALA A 184 12.81 1.52 34.67
C ALA A 184 12.16 2.26 33.48
N GLY A 185 12.16 1.56 32.34
CA GLY A 185 11.63 2.04 31.09
C GLY A 185 12.59 1.79 29.94
N ASN A 186 12.01 1.55 28.78
CA ASN A 186 12.74 1.51 27.55
C ASN A 186 13.20 2.92 27.16
N ARG A 187 14.47 3.06 26.73
CA ARG A 187 15.06 4.36 26.38
C ARG A 187 15.53 4.37 24.94
N CYS A 188 15.06 5.37 24.19
CA CYS A 188 15.42 5.59 22.80
C CYS A 188 15.79 7.07 22.65
N TYR A 189 17.05 7.33 22.31
CA TYR A 189 17.57 8.69 22.15
C TYR A 189 17.38 9.21 20.72
N GLU A 190 17.34 8.31 19.74
CA GLU A 190 17.03 8.65 18.36
C GLU A 190 16.68 7.34 17.64
N LEU A 191 15.71 7.40 16.74
CA LEU A 191 15.40 6.40 15.74
C LEU A 191 15.64 7.07 14.39
N GLU A 192 16.23 6.35 13.45
CA GLU A 192 16.17 6.77 12.05
C GLU A 192 15.52 5.67 11.23
N VAL A 193 14.61 6.07 10.34
CA VAL A 193 14.05 5.20 9.33
C VAL A 193 14.17 5.86 7.96
N ILE A 194 14.74 5.13 7.02
CA ILE A 194 15.08 5.64 5.69
C ILE A 194 14.82 4.58 4.63
N PHE A 195 14.82 4.99 3.37
CA PHE A 195 14.95 4.05 2.25
C PHE A 195 16.38 3.50 2.27
#